data_AF-A0A1V5ASV2-F1
#
_entry.id   AF-A0A1V5ASV2-F1
#
_cell.length_a   1.000
_cell.length_b   1.000
_cell.length_c   1.000
_cell.angle_alpha   90.00
_cell.angle_beta   90.00
_cell.angle_gamma   90.00
#
_symmetry.space_group_name_H-M   'P 1'
#
loop_
_entity.id
_entity.type
_entity.pdbx_description
1 polymer ?
#
loop_
_entity_poly.entity_id
_entity_poly.type
_entity_poly.pdbx_seq_one_letter_code
_entity_poly.pdbx_strand_id
1 'polypeptide(L)'
;MIAVEAGTQCGQDRVMSAFQMDHSRCGRCHRALKNEQSRRRGYGRICWGKVGGREDEQDLMDSLPKTITDSAAAQATFSELTREILQAVGDSTCRCGVRLDAGDVGSYDHDGGLSLPGFGKAQWVYLKCKCGHCLAAHQIGGLER
;
A
#
# COMPACT_ATOMS: atom_id res chain seq x y z
N MET A 1 -13.43 36.35 -30.24
CA MET A 1 -12.25 35.50 -30.49
C MET A 1 -11.56 35.27 -29.16
N ILE A 2 -11.38 33.98 -28.84
CA ILE A 2 -10.51 33.37 -27.82
C ILE A 2 -10.82 33.67 -26.34
N ALA A 3 -11.44 32.66 -25.72
CA ALA A 3 -11.38 32.35 -24.30
C ALA A 3 -10.20 31.40 -24.02
N VAL A 4 -9.53 31.53 -22.86
CA VAL A 4 -8.90 30.49 -22.01
C VAL A 4 -8.58 31.21 -20.66
N GLU A 5 -9.27 31.03 -19.54
CA GLU A 5 -9.34 29.92 -18.55
C GLU A 5 -8.13 29.72 -17.61
N ALA A 6 -8.48 29.77 -16.31
CA ALA A 6 -8.03 28.93 -15.19
C ALA A 6 -6.57 29.02 -14.68
N GLY A 7 -6.36 29.88 -13.67
CA GLY A 7 -5.34 29.70 -12.64
C GLY A 7 -5.93 29.05 -11.40
N THR A 8 -5.95 27.71 -11.33
CA THR A 8 -6.35 26.96 -10.14
C THR A 8 -5.18 26.92 -9.16
N GLN A 9 -5.34 27.63 -8.04
CA GLN A 9 -4.52 27.47 -6.84
C GLN A 9 -4.76 26.08 -6.25
N CYS A 10 -3.73 25.24 -6.30
CA CYS A 10 -3.65 23.99 -5.58
C CYS A 10 -3.21 24.30 -4.14
N GLY A 11 -4.17 24.38 -3.22
CA GLY A 11 -3.89 24.64 -1.82
C GLY A 11 -5.08 24.34 -0.95
N GLN A 12 -5.00 23.19 -0.26
CA GLN A 12 -5.60 22.95 1.06
C GLN A 12 -7.10 23.24 1.18
N ASP A 13 -7.93 22.24 0.87
CA ASP A 13 -9.10 21.90 1.67
C ASP A 13 -9.82 20.70 1.03
N ARG A 14 -9.30 19.50 1.30
CA ARG A 14 -10.13 18.29 1.22
C ARG A 14 -10.15 17.65 2.60
N VAL A 15 -11.02 18.23 3.42
CA VAL A 15 -11.87 17.56 4.40
C VAL A 15 -11.67 16.04 4.43
N MET A 16 -11.20 15.58 5.58
CA MET A 16 -11.22 14.20 6.03
C MET A 16 -12.67 13.67 6.01
N SER A 17 -13.16 13.22 4.86
CA SER A 17 -14.27 12.27 4.82
C SER A 17 -13.69 10.87 4.87
N ALA A 18 -13.29 10.47 6.07
CA ALA A 18 -13.27 9.07 6.43
C ALA A 18 -14.69 8.54 6.21
N PHE A 19 -14.91 7.87 5.08
CA PHE A 19 -16.09 7.05 4.88
C PHE A 19 -16.03 5.97 5.97
N GLN A 20 -16.66 6.24 7.12
CA GLN A 20 -16.71 5.32 8.25
C GLN A 20 -17.56 4.13 7.80
N MET A 21 -16.93 3.12 7.20
CA MET A 21 -17.51 1.79 7.13
C MET A 21 -17.65 1.33 8.59
N ASP A 22 -18.85 1.48 9.11
CA ASP A 22 -19.17 1.08 10.47
C ASP A 22 -19.28 -0.45 10.50
N HIS A 23 -18.15 -1.09 10.80
CA HIS A 23 -18.09 -2.54 10.81
C HIS A 23 -18.86 -3.05 12.03
N SER A 24 -20.01 -3.68 11.81
CA SER A 24 -20.78 -4.32 12.87
C SER A 24 -20.16 -5.66 13.33
N ARG A 25 -19.22 -6.21 12.55
CA ARG A 25 -18.56 -7.50 12.79
C ARG A 25 -17.05 -7.43 12.56
N CYS A 26 -16.31 -8.24 13.32
CA CYS A 26 -14.87 -8.33 13.22
C CYS A 26 -14.45 -8.98 11.90
N GLY A 27 -13.56 -8.33 11.14
CA GLY A 27 -13.05 -8.86 9.88
C GLY A 27 -12.25 -10.19 9.99
N ARG A 28 -11.82 -10.57 11.20
CA ARG A 28 -11.05 -11.82 11.43
C ARG A 28 -11.89 -12.97 11.97
N CYS A 29 -12.66 -12.72 13.03
CA CYS A 29 -13.39 -13.77 13.74
C CYS A 29 -14.92 -13.68 13.55
N HIS A 30 -15.39 -12.71 12.77
CA HIS A 30 -16.79 -12.44 12.46
C HIS A 30 -17.72 -12.23 13.68
N ARG A 31 -17.17 -12.14 14.89
CA ARG A 31 -17.91 -11.78 16.10
C ARG A 31 -18.36 -10.32 16.04
N ALA A 32 -19.51 -10.03 16.64
CA ALA A 32 -20.06 -8.68 16.70
C ALA A 32 -19.11 -7.72 17.45
N LEU A 33 -18.91 -6.53 16.88
CA LEU A 33 -18.07 -5.48 17.46
C LEU A 33 -18.93 -4.59 18.36
N LYS A 34 -18.72 -4.71 19.67
CA LYS A 34 -19.57 -4.04 20.68
C LYS A 34 -19.21 -2.57 20.91
N ASN A 35 -17.94 -2.21 20.77
CA ASN A 35 -17.45 -0.88 21.11
C ASN A 35 -17.18 -0.07 19.84
N GLU A 36 -17.50 1.22 19.85
CA GLU A 36 -17.31 2.14 18.72
C GLU A 36 -15.87 2.12 18.20
N GLN A 37 -14.88 2.12 19.11
CA GLN A 37 -13.47 2.06 18.74
C GLN A 37 -13.12 0.77 17.97
N SER A 38 -13.76 -0.36 18.28
CA SER A 38 -13.58 -1.61 17.52
C SER A 38 -14.31 -1.57 16.18
N ARG A 39 -15.51 -0.97 16.13
CA ARG A 39 -16.30 -0.80 14.92
C ARG A 39 -15.59 0.10 13.90
N ARG A 40 -15.00 1.21 14.35
CA ARG A 40 -14.16 2.11 13.54
C ARG A 40 -12.96 1.38 12.92
N ARG A 41 -12.34 0.44 13.66
CA ARG A 41 -11.18 -0.33 13.20
C ARG A 41 -11.53 -1.60 12.41
N GLY A 42 -12.78 -2.06 12.44
CA GLY A 42 -13.19 -3.32 11.82
C GLY A 42 -12.74 -4.59 12.54
N TYR A 43 -12.09 -4.50 13.70
CA TYR A 43 -11.64 -5.66 14.48
C TYR A 43 -11.85 -5.47 15.98
N GLY A 44 -12.17 -6.56 16.69
CA GLY A 44 -12.28 -6.55 18.15
C GLY A 44 -10.90 -6.52 18.79
N ARG A 45 -10.74 -5.93 19.99
CA ARG A 45 -9.46 -5.73 20.71
C ARG A 45 -8.44 -6.86 20.58
N ILE A 46 -8.86 -8.10 20.84
CA ILE A 46 -7.97 -9.28 20.75
C ILE A 46 -7.57 -9.58 19.31
N CYS A 47 -8.49 -9.47 18.37
CA CYS A 47 -8.19 -9.66 16.95
C CYS A 47 -7.33 -8.52 16.43
N TRP A 48 -7.57 -7.29 16.90
CA TRP A 48 -6.75 -6.11 16.63
C TRP A 48 -5.32 -6.33 17.07
N GLY A 49 -5.02 -6.75 18.31
CA GLY A 49 -3.63 -7.05 18.69
C GLY A 49 -2.96 -8.14 17.85
N LYS A 50 -3.74 -9.01 17.19
CA LYS A 50 -3.24 -10.06 16.28
C LYS A 50 -3.21 -9.65 14.81
N VAL A 51 -3.75 -8.49 14.45
CA VAL A 51 -3.68 -7.92 13.08
C VAL A 51 -2.91 -6.61 13.03
N GLY A 52 -3.05 -5.77 14.06
CA GLY A 52 -2.41 -4.49 14.31
C GLY A 52 -0.97 -4.58 14.81
N GLY A 53 -0.38 -5.78 14.88
CA GLY A 53 1.08 -5.88 14.77
C GLY A 53 1.61 -5.38 13.42
N ARG A 54 0.73 -5.15 12.42
CA ARG A 54 1.10 -4.75 11.06
C ARG A 54 1.12 -3.25 10.79
N GLU A 55 0.47 -2.41 11.61
CA GLU A 55 0.54 -0.95 11.40
C GLU A 55 1.93 -0.42 11.79
N ASP A 56 2.51 -0.93 12.88
CA ASP A 56 3.88 -0.60 13.30
C ASP A 56 4.93 -1.13 12.30
N GLU A 57 4.71 -2.33 11.74
CA GLU A 57 5.57 -2.87 10.67
C GLU A 57 5.46 -2.05 9.37
N GLN A 58 4.32 -1.39 9.14
CA GLN A 58 4.06 -0.64 7.91
C GLN A 58 4.79 0.71 7.88
N ASP A 59 4.65 1.49 8.94
CA ASP A 59 5.38 2.75 9.09
C ASP A 59 6.89 2.49 9.14
N LEU A 60 7.27 1.31 9.68
CA LEU A 60 8.64 0.83 9.58
C LEU A 60 9.05 0.60 8.11
N MET A 61 8.31 -0.18 7.33
CA MET A 61 8.65 -0.47 5.92
C MET A 61 8.79 0.80 5.06
N ASP A 62 7.89 1.78 5.23
CA ASP A 62 7.94 3.03 4.47
C ASP A 62 9.05 3.99 4.97
N SER A 63 9.56 3.79 6.18
CA SER A 63 10.70 4.54 6.74
C SER A 63 12.06 3.84 6.55
N LEU A 64 12.07 2.60 6.05
CA LEU A 64 13.30 1.88 5.75
C LEU A 64 14.06 2.55 4.59
N PRO A 65 15.39 2.52 4.64
CA PRO A 65 16.22 3.20 3.66
C PRO A 65 16.06 2.61 2.26
N LYS A 66 16.24 3.48 1.27
CA LYS A 66 16.29 3.15 -0.15
C LYS A 66 17.55 3.79 -0.74
N THR A 67 18.59 2.99 -0.94
CA THR A 67 19.87 3.47 -1.45
C THR A 67 19.77 3.63 -2.97
N ILE A 68 19.57 4.86 -3.45
CA ILE A 68 19.53 5.18 -4.88
C ILE A 68 20.92 5.59 -5.35
N THR A 69 21.44 4.91 -6.37
CA THR A 69 22.74 5.22 -7.00
C THR A 69 22.57 5.97 -8.33
N ASP A 70 21.45 5.76 -9.01
CA ASP A 70 21.06 6.51 -10.22
C ASP A 70 19.54 6.73 -10.15
N SER A 71 19.13 7.98 -10.01
CA SER A 71 17.72 8.35 -9.84
C SER A 71 16.89 8.14 -11.10
N ALA A 72 17.46 8.35 -12.28
CA ALA A 72 16.76 8.17 -13.54
C ALA A 72 16.52 6.67 -13.82
N ALA A 73 17.55 5.84 -13.61
CA ALA A 73 17.44 4.39 -13.71
C ALA A 73 16.48 3.82 -12.64
N ALA A 74 16.53 4.33 -11.41
CA ALA A 74 15.63 3.91 -10.34
C ALA A 74 14.18 4.26 -10.65
N GLN A 75 13.91 5.46 -11.16
CA GLN A 75 12.55 5.88 -11.54
C GLN A 75 12.00 5.06 -12.71
N ALA A 76 12.81 4.81 -13.73
CA ALA A 76 12.42 3.98 -14.88
C ALA A 76 12.09 2.54 -14.43
N THR A 77 12.98 1.95 -13.63
CA THR A 77 12.79 0.60 -13.06
C THR A 77 11.54 0.51 -12.21
N PHE A 78 11.31 1.48 -11.33
CA PHE A 78 10.15 1.46 -10.44
C PHE A 78 8.84 1.68 -11.19
N SER A 79 8.86 2.48 -12.26
CA SER A 79 7.69 2.66 -13.14
C SER A 79 7.33 1.37 -13.87
N GLU A 80 8.33 0.64 -14.37
CA GLU A 80 8.13 -0.67 -15.00
C GLU A 80 7.58 -1.70 -14.01
N LEU A 81 8.22 -1.84 -12.84
CA LEU A 81 7.77 -2.76 -11.79
C LEU A 81 6.36 -2.45 -11.32
N THR A 82 6.02 -1.18 -11.16
CA THR A 82 4.66 -0.78 -10.78
C THR A 82 3.65 -1.26 -11.80
N ARG A 83 3.93 -1.08 -13.10
CA ARG A 83 3.07 -1.58 -14.18
C ARG A 83 2.95 -3.10 -14.13
N GLU A 84 4.05 -3.83 -13.97
CA GLU A 84 4.07 -5.31 -13.91
C GLU A 84 3.27 -5.84 -12.72
N ILE A 85 3.47 -5.28 -11.53
CA ILE A 85 2.76 -5.69 -10.30
C ILE A 85 1.26 -5.45 -10.45
N LEU A 86 0.86 -4.27 -10.94
CA LEU A 86 -0.55 -3.93 -11.12
C LEU A 86 -1.21 -4.80 -12.20
N GLN A 87 -0.49 -5.16 -13.26
CA GLN A 87 -0.97 -6.13 -14.26
C GLN A 87 -1.11 -7.54 -13.66
N ALA A 88 -0.15 -7.98 -12.86
CA ALA A 88 -0.15 -9.31 -12.25
C ALA A 88 -1.27 -9.51 -11.23
N VAL A 89 -1.61 -8.47 -10.44
CA VAL A 89 -2.73 -8.58 -9.49
C VAL A 89 -4.10 -8.56 -10.18
N GLY A 90 -4.24 -7.89 -11.31
CA GLY A 90 -5.50 -7.81 -12.06
C GLY A 90 -6.70 -7.45 -11.17
N ASP A 91 -7.76 -8.25 -11.21
CA ASP A 91 -8.98 -8.08 -10.41
C ASP A 91 -8.88 -8.64 -8.98
N SER A 92 -7.69 -9.04 -8.52
CA SER A 92 -7.50 -9.61 -7.19
C SER A 92 -7.88 -8.63 -6.09
N THR A 93 -8.50 -9.14 -5.03
CA THR A 93 -8.91 -8.34 -3.87
C THR A 93 -8.04 -8.66 -2.66
N CYS A 94 -7.69 -7.61 -1.92
CA CYS A 94 -7.13 -7.74 -0.58
C CYS A 94 -8.15 -8.42 0.36
N ARG A 95 -7.68 -8.98 1.47
CA ARG A 95 -8.53 -9.51 2.55
C ARG A 95 -9.55 -8.51 3.11
N CYS A 96 -9.32 -7.20 2.95
CA CYS A 96 -10.28 -6.17 3.32
C CYS A 96 -11.42 -5.98 2.30
N GLY A 97 -11.41 -6.69 1.17
CA GLY A 97 -12.39 -6.57 0.09
C GLY A 97 -12.08 -5.49 -0.95
N VAL A 98 -11.05 -4.68 -0.75
CA VAL A 98 -10.61 -3.65 -1.73
C VAL A 98 -9.77 -4.29 -2.82
N ARG A 99 -9.97 -3.86 -4.07
CA ARG A 99 -9.16 -4.30 -5.21
C ARG A 99 -7.70 -3.88 -5.04
N LEU A 100 -6.78 -4.76 -5.40
CA LEU A 100 -5.34 -4.54 -5.26
C LEU A 100 -4.77 -3.59 -6.32
N ASP A 101 -5.44 -3.46 -7.47
CA ASP A 101 -5.09 -2.49 -8.52
C ASP A 101 -5.18 -1.01 -8.07
N ALA A 102 -5.89 -0.75 -6.97
CA ALA A 102 -5.96 0.56 -6.32
C ALA A 102 -4.85 0.77 -5.27
N GLY A 103 -3.93 -0.17 -5.10
CA GLY A 103 -2.82 -0.10 -4.15
C GLY A 103 -1.67 0.78 -4.62
N ASP A 104 -0.66 0.92 -3.75
CA ASP A 104 0.57 1.68 -4.01
C ASP A 104 1.78 0.73 -3.93
N VAL A 105 2.69 0.79 -4.90
CA VAL A 105 3.91 -0.04 -4.89
C VAL A 105 5.02 0.67 -4.12
N GLY A 106 5.68 -0.06 -3.22
CA GLY A 106 6.78 0.42 -2.38
C GLY A 106 8.01 -0.47 -2.49
N SER A 107 9.16 0.05 -2.02
CA SER A 107 10.36 -0.77 -1.82
C SER A 107 11.31 -0.17 -0.79
N TYR A 108 12.19 -1.01 -0.25
CA TYR A 108 13.32 -0.63 0.62
C TYR A 108 14.50 -1.59 0.43
N ASP A 109 15.67 -1.20 0.93
CA ASP A 109 16.91 -2.00 0.88
C ASP A 109 16.79 -3.30 1.69
N HIS A 110 17.12 -4.43 1.07
CA HIS A 110 17.01 -5.74 1.71
C HIS A 110 17.98 -6.77 1.10
N ASP A 111 18.63 -7.59 1.94
CA ASP A 111 19.65 -8.55 1.48
C ASP A 111 19.07 -9.71 0.65
N GLY A 112 17.77 -10.01 0.80
CA GLY A 112 17.03 -10.99 -0.02
C GLY A 112 16.10 -10.36 -1.06
N GLY A 113 16.34 -9.10 -1.44
CA GLY A 113 15.53 -8.39 -2.42
C GLY A 113 15.89 -8.67 -3.88
N LEU A 114 15.21 -7.98 -4.79
CA LEU A 114 15.51 -7.99 -6.22
C LEU A 114 16.69 -7.05 -6.53
N SER A 115 17.60 -7.48 -7.41
CA SER A 115 18.65 -6.59 -7.92
C SER A 115 18.07 -5.67 -8.99
N LEU A 116 17.87 -4.40 -8.66
CA LEU A 116 17.17 -3.43 -9.50
C LEU A 116 18.11 -2.33 -10.01
N PRO A 117 18.05 -1.96 -11.31
CA PRO A 117 18.83 -0.84 -11.83
C PRO A 117 18.53 0.48 -11.11
N GLY A 118 19.60 1.24 -10.82
CA GLY A 118 19.51 2.52 -10.11
C GLY A 118 19.53 2.42 -8.58
N PHE A 119 19.60 1.22 -8.03
CA PHE A 119 19.68 0.98 -6.59
C PHE A 119 21.05 0.43 -6.19
N GLY A 120 21.57 0.89 -5.05
CA GLY A 120 22.85 0.46 -4.49
C GLY A 120 22.78 -0.83 -3.67
N LYS A 121 21.56 -1.31 -3.40
CA LYS A 121 21.27 -2.58 -2.71
C LYS A 121 20.08 -3.27 -3.36
N ALA A 122 20.00 -4.58 -3.18
CA ALA A 122 18.81 -5.34 -3.53
C ALA A 122 17.57 -4.77 -2.82
N GLN A 123 16.44 -4.78 -3.51
CA GLN A 123 15.21 -4.10 -3.09
C GLN A 123 14.12 -5.11 -2.75
N TRP A 124 13.57 -5.02 -1.55
CA TRP A 124 12.33 -5.71 -1.24
C TRP A 124 11.15 -4.89 -1.78
N VAL A 125 10.44 -5.42 -2.77
CA VAL A 125 9.31 -4.74 -3.41
C VAL A 125 8.00 -5.28 -2.84
N TYR A 126 7.02 -4.40 -2.62
CA TYR A 126 5.71 -4.77 -2.09
C TYR A 126 4.58 -3.92 -2.68
N LEU A 127 3.37 -4.47 -2.66
CA LEU A 127 2.14 -3.76 -2.97
C LEU A 127 1.37 -3.46 -1.68
N LYS A 128 1.11 -2.19 -1.41
CA LYS A 128 0.35 -1.70 -0.26
C LYS A 128 -1.11 -1.49 -0.64
N CYS A 129 -2.00 -2.25 -0.04
CA CYS A 129 -3.44 -1.99 -0.14
C CYS A 129 -3.81 -0.72 0.66
N LYS A 130 -4.91 -0.04 0.29
CA LYS A 130 -5.45 1.11 1.04
C LYS A 130 -5.78 0.82 2.50
N CYS A 131 -5.99 -0.44 2.87
CA CYS A 131 -6.17 -0.84 4.27
C CYS A 131 -4.86 -0.99 5.06
N GLY A 132 -3.70 -0.71 4.44
CA GLY A 132 -2.38 -0.85 5.02
C GLY A 132 -1.78 -2.25 4.92
N HIS A 133 -2.47 -3.24 4.34
CA HIS A 133 -1.87 -4.56 4.14
C HIS A 133 -0.86 -4.53 2.99
N CYS A 134 0.40 -4.87 3.27
CA CYS A 134 1.42 -5.13 2.26
C CYS A 134 1.47 -6.59 1.82
N LEU A 135 1.60 -6.79 0.52
CA LEU A 135 1.90 -8.06 -0.13
C LEU A 135 3.29 -7.98 -0.74
N ALA A 136 4.17 -8.92 -0.41
CA ALA A 136 5.50 -8.94 -1.01
C ALA A 136 5.38 -9.30 -2.50
N ALA A 137 6.17 -8.63 -3.34
CA ALA A 137 6.04 -8.75 -4.78
C ALA A 137 6.33 -10.17 -5.30
N HIS A 138 7.21 -10.93 -4.63
CA HIS A 138 7.45 -12.35 -4.97
C HIS A 138 6.22 -13.26 -4.72
N GLN A 139 5.23 -12.81 -3.93
CA GLN A 139 3.97 -13.51 -3.69
C GLN A 139 2.92 -13.17 -4.74
N ILE A 140 3.17 -12.13 -5.54
CA ILE A 140 2.35 -11.69 -6.66
C ILE A 140 2.97 -12.32 -7.89
N GLY A 141 2.34 -13.35 -8.45
CA GLY A 141 2.95 -14.15 -9.52
C GLY A 141 3.49 -13.30 -10.66
N GLY A 142 4.71 -13.59 -11.13
CA GLY A 142 5.29 -12.94 -12.31
C GLY A 142 6.56 -12.10 -12.09
N LEU A 143 7.08 -12.00 -10.87
CA LEU A 143 8.35 -11.32 -10.58
C LEU A 143 9.45 -12.31 -10.16
N GLU A 144 9.89 -13.13 -11.11
CA GLU A 144 11.14 -13.90 -10.99
C GLU A 144 12.22 -13.13 -11.76
N ARG A 145 13.03 -12.34 -11.05
CA ARG A 145 14.17 -11.59 -11.62
C ARG A 145 15.41 -11.83 -10.77
#